data_AF-A0A968Z0X6-F1
#
_entry.id   AF-A0A968Z0X6-F1
#
_cell.length_a   1.000
_cell.length_b   1.000
_cell.length_c   1.000
_cell.angle_alpha   90.00
_cell.angle_beta   90.00
_cell.angle_gamma   90.00
#
_symmetry.space_group_name_H-M   'P 1'
#
loop_
_entity.id
_entity.type
_entity.pdbx_description
1 polymer ?
#
loop_
_entity_poly.entity_id
_entity_poly.type
_entity_poly.pdbx_seq_one_letter_code
_entity_poly.pdbx_strand_id
1 'polypeptide(L)' 'MGNPNLPRLPRADDVTDELAASVTGIRLPIHIDALVRSQPNRTAWLRRVITEAAQRELMKDGEV' A
#
# COMPACT_ATOMS: atom_id res chain seq x y z
N MET A 1 -20.99 -8.13 -9.66
CA MET A 1 -20.00 -9.05 -10.27
C MET A 1 -19.20 -8.26 -11.31
N GLY A 2 -17.87 -8.30 -11.27
CA GLY A 2 -17.02 -7.58 -12.23
C GLY A 2 -17.06 -8.19 -13.63
N ASN A 3 -16.86 -7.39 -14.67
CA ASN A 3 -16.86 -7.84 -16.07
C ASN A 3 -15.71 -8.85 -16.31
N PRO A 4 -15.99 -10.09 -16.77
CA PRO A 4 -14.98 -11.14 -16.94
C PRO A 4 -13.95 -10.87 -18.05
N ASN A 5 -14.18 -9.87 -18.92
CA ASN A 5 -13.30 -9.54 -20.05
C ASN A 5 -12.27 -8.43 -19.77
N LEU A 6 -12.14 -7.96 -18.52
CA LEU A 6 -11.08 -7.03 -18.18
C LEU A 6 -9.75 -7.79 -17.99
N PRO A 7 -8.67 -7.42 -18.68
CA PRO A 7 -7.37 -8.04 -18.46
C PRO A 7 -6.99 -7.88 -16.99
N ARG A 8 -6.66 -8.99 -16.33
CA ARG A 8 -6.14 -8.96 -14.96
C ARG A 8 -4.85 -8.18 -15.00
N LEU A 9 -4.83 -6.99 -14.40
CA LEU A 9 -3.62 -6.19 -14.28
C LEU A 9 -2.57 -7.05 -13.56
N PRO A 10 -1.35 -7.21 -14.13
CA PRO A 10 -0.31 -7.99 -13.49
C PRO A 10 -0.01 -7.38 -12.12
N ARG A 11 0.26 -8.25 -11.15
CA ARG A 11 0.71 -7.82 -9.82
C ARG A 11 2.02 -7.04 -10.03
N ALA A 12 2.01 -5.77 -9.64
CA ALA A 12 3.12 -4.86 -9.90
C ALA A 12 4.16 -4.86 -8.76
N ASP A 13 4.02 -5.72 -7.75
CA ASP A 13 4.90 -5.76 -6.59
C ASP A 13 5.48 -7.15 -6.33
N ASP A 14 6.66 -7.17 -5.74
CA ASP A 14 7.41 -8.39 -5.34
C ASP A 14 7.03 -8.88 -3.93
N VAL A 15 5.89 -8.45 -3.40
CA VAL A 15 5.49 -8.81 -2.02
C VAL A 15 5.01 -10.25 -1.97
N THR A 16 5.73 -11.08 -1.21
CA THR A 16 5.43 -12.50 -1.00
C THR A 16 4.48 -12.75 0.15
N ASP A 17 4.41 -11.83 1.11
CA ASP A 17 3.61 -11.98 2.32
C ASP A 17 2.10 -11.96 2.04
N GLU A 18 1.34 -12.64 2.90
CA GLU A 18 -0.11 -12.61 2.87
C GLU A 18 -0.60 -11.17 3.13
N LEU A 19 -1.43 -10.66 2.21
CA LEU A 19 -1.99 -9.32 2.31
C LEU A 19 -3.33 -9.37 3.04
N ALA A 20 -3.62 -8.32 3.82
CA ALA A 20 -4.91 -8.18 4.49
C ALA A 20 -6.08 -8.21 3.49
N ALA A 21 -7.19 -8.84 3.90
CA ALA A 21 -8.39 -8.96 3.06
C ALA A 21 -9.04 -7.59 2.72
N SER A 22 -8.77 -6.55 3.51
CA SER A 22 -9.29 -5.19 3.32
C SER A 22 -8.14 -4.18 3.26
N VAL A 23 -8.31 -3.16 2.43
CA VAL A 23 -7.32 -2.09 2.25
C VAL A 23 -7.45 -1.05 3.36
N THR A 24 -6.32 -0.62 3.92
CA THR A 24 -6.25 0.54 4.82
C THR A 24 -6.46 1.83 4.02
N GLY A 25 -7.67 2.40 4.07
CA GLY A 25 -8.02 3.65 3.40
C GLY A 25 -7.92 4.85 4.35
N ILE A 26 -7.24 5.92 3.93
CA ILE A 26 -7.11 7.18 4.68
C ILE A 26 -7.25 8.40 3.76
N ARG A 27 -7.61 9.55 4.33
CA ARG A 27 -7.58 10.84 3.62
C ARG A 27 -6.22 11.51 3.81
N LEU A 28 -5.64 12.00 2.72
CA LEU A 28 -4.37 12.73 2.71
C LEU A 28 -4.61 14.21 2.37
N PRO A 29 -3.73 15.13 2.78
CA PRO A 29 -3.69 16.48 2.23
C PRO A 29 -3.57 16.44 0.71
N ILE A 30 -4.28 17.34 0.01
CA ILE A 30 -4.42 17.34 -1.46
C ILE A 30 -3.05 17.28 -2.16
N HIS A 31 -2.08 18.07 -1.69
CA HIS A 31 -0.75 18.12 -2.29
C HIS A 31 0.04 16.82 -2.13
N ILE A 32 -0.15 16.08 -1.03
CA ILE A 32 0.47 14.77 -0.83
C ILE A 32 -0.23 13.70 -1.68
N ASP A 33 -1.57 13.70 -1.72
CA ASP A 33 -2.33 12.77 -2.56
C ASP A 33 -1.89 12.89 -4.04
N ALA A 34 -1.70 14.11 -4.54
CA ALA A 34 -1.19 14.35 -5.89
C ALA A 34 0.18 13.71 -6.12
N LEU A 35 1.13 13.88 -5.19
CA LEU A 35 2.49 13.31 -5.28
C LEU A 35 2.48 11.78 -5.19
N VAL A 36 1.64 11.20 -4.34
CA VAL A 36 1.51 9.74 -4.22
C VAL A 36 0.90 9.15 -5.48
N ARG A 37 -0.13 9.81 -6.04
CA ARG A 37 -0.80 9.36 -7.27
C ARG A 37 0.06 9.50 -8.52
N SER A 38 1.04 10.40 -8.53
CA SER A 38 1.98 10.54 -9.65
C SER A 38 3.05 9.45 -9.69
N GLN A 39 3.15 8.59 -8.66
CA GLN A 39 4.11 7.48 -8.66
C GLN A 39 3.68 6.37 -9.64
N PRO A 40 4.60 5.85 -10.49
CA PRO A 40 4.30 4.78 -11.44
C PRO A 40 3.72 3.51 -10.79
N ASN A 41 4.15 3.20 -9.56
CA ASN A 41 3.70 2.07 -8.78
C ASN A 41 3.37 2.48 -7.34
N ARG A 42 2.37 3.34 -7.19
CA ARG A 42 1.97 3.91 -5.89
C ARG A 42 1.69 2.84 -4.84
N THR A 43 1.15 1.68 -5.22
CA THR A 43 0.78 0.63 -4.26
C THR A 43 2.01 -0.01 -3.63
N ALA A 44 3.01 -0.37 -4.44
CA ALA A 44 4.28 -0.90 -3.92
C ALA A 44 5.00 0.12 -3.04
N TRP A 45 5.04 1.37 -3.51
CA TRP A 45 5.65 2.47 -2.75
C TRP A 45 4.93 2.72 -1.41
N LEU A 46 3.60 2.83 -1.41
CA LEU A 46 2.80 3.04 -0.20
C LEU A 46 2.99 1.91 0.80
N ARG A 47 2.97 0.65 0.33
CA ARG A 47 3.17 -0.51 1.19
C ARG A 47 4.53 -0.43 1.90
N ARG A 48 5.61 -0.18 1.15
CA ARG A 48 6.96 -0.03 1.71
C ARG A 48 6.99 1.07 2.78
N VAL A 49 6.50 2.27 2.44
CA VAL A 49 6.53 3.44 3.33
C VAL A 49 5.75 3.18 4.62
N ILE A 50 4.53 2.63 4.51
CA ILE A 50 3.67 2.35 5.67
C ILE A 50 4.27 1.22 6.53
N THR A 51 4.78 0.16 5.92
CA THR A 51 5.42 -0.95 6.65
C THR A 51 6.67 -0.48 7.40
N GLU A 52 7.56 0.28 6.76
CA GLU A 52 8.75 0.84 7.39
C GLU A 52 8.39 1.77 8.58
N ALA A 53 7.40 2.65 8.39
CA ALA A 53 6.93 3.54 9.45
C ALA A 53 6.32 2.75 10.62
N ALA A 54 5.46 1.77 10.34
CA ALA A 54 4.86 0.92 11.35
C ALA A 54 5.90 0.11 12.14
N GLN A 55 6.88 -0.49 11.46
CA GLN A 55 7.98 -1.21 12.12
C GLN A 55 8.81 -0.28 13.00
N ARG A 56 9.07 0.95 12.54
CA ARG A 56 9.87 1.93 13.30
C ARG A 56 9.13 2.47 14.52
N GLU A 57 7.86 2.79 14.37
CA GLU A 57 7.09 3.55 15.37
C GLU A 57 6.26 2.66 16.29
N LEU A 58 5.78 1.51 15.80
CA LEU A 58 4.85 0.66 16.54
C LEU A 58 5.47 -0.65 17.03
N MET A 59 6.52 -1.15 16.37
CA MET A 59 7.19 -2.39 16.80
C MET A 59 8.41 -2.15 17.71
N LYS A 60 8.93 -0.92 17.79
CA LYS A 60 10.04 -0.59 18.71
C LYS A 60 9.60 -0.37 20.16
N ASP A 61 8.33 -0.06 20.40
CA ASP A 61 7.76 0.11 21.73
C ASP A 61 7.17 -1.18 22.32
N GLY A 62 7.48 -2.33 21.72
CA GLY A 62 6.91 -3.64 22.02
C GLY A 62 7.92 -4.73 22.36
N GLU A 63 8.96 -4.44 23.16
CA GLU A 63 9.54 -5.50 24.00
C GLU A 63 8.46 -5.95 24.99
N VAL A 64 7.77 -7.05 24.64
CA VAL A 64 6.98 -7.89 25.53
C VAL A 64 7.51 -9.31 25.40
#